data_AF-A0A0Q5Z1X5-F1
#
_entry.id   AF-A0A0Q5Z1X5-F1
#
_cell.length_a   1.000
_cell.length_b   1.000
_cell.length_c   1.000
_cell.angle_alpha   90.00
_cell.angle_beta   90.00
_cell.angle_gamma   90.00
#
_symmetry.space_group_name_H-M   'P 1'
#
loop_
_entity.id
_entity.type
_entity.pdbx_description
1 polymer ?
#
loop_
_entity_poly.entity_id
_entity_poly.type
_entity_poly.pdbx_seq_one_letter_code
_entity_poly.pdbx_strand_id
1 'polypeptide(L)'
;MRAHAAALRAKAFAPVVVTPRRGPDGKIVEARPYVAPLSIAEADYLAATIDREALAKAMAEALPQEALPSHDGRRIVRVVSDVSGVSALTIRGPSRAVTASKARHIACWMLNRLGRYSLKQVARHVGDRDHTSIIHGCRRVDAVIAALGLIVPEDEALAASVLWAASWPRLKDLSV
;
A
#
# COMPACT_ATOMS: atom_id res chain seq x y z
N MET A 1 13.48 26.95 32.97
CA MET A 1 12.95 25.86 32.11
C MET A 1 11.66 25.20 32.65
N ARG A 2 11.52 24.94 33.96
CA ARG A 2 10.31 24.30 34.54
C ARG A 2 8.98 25.04 34.26
N ALA A 3 8.98 26.37 34.25
CA ALA A 3 7.78 27.18 33.98
C ALA A 3 7.26 27.03 32.52
N HIS A 4 8.14 26.82 31.55
CA HIS A 4 7.77 26.66 30.14
C HIS A 4 7.14 25.28 29.87
N ALA A 5 7.66 24.23 30.50
CA ALA A 5 7.11 22.87 30.40
C ALA A 5 5.70 22.77 31.04
N ALA A 6 5.47 23.46 32.16
CA ALA A 6 4.15 23.51 32.80
C ALA A 6 3.11 24.23 31.91
N ALA A 7 3.49 25.33 31.27
CA ALA A 7 2.63 26.07 30.34
C ALA A 7 2.27 25.25 29.09
N LEU A 8 3.23 24.51 28.53
CA LEU A 8 2.99 23.61 27.39
C LEU A 8 2.06 22.45 27.74
N ARG A 9 2.21 21.86 28.94
CA ARG A 9 1.35 20.78 29.42
C ARG A 9 -0.10 21.26 29.61
N ALA A 10 -0.29 22.45 30.17
CA ALA A 10 -1.62 23.05 30.33
C ALA A 10 -2.31 23.34 28.98
N LYS A 11 -1.54 23.70 27.96
CA LYS A 11 -2.04 24.00 26.61
C LYS A 11 -2.34 22.72 25.81
N ALA A 12 -1.54 21.67 25.97
CA ALA A 12 -1.71 20.39 25.29
C ALA A 12 -2.83 19.52 25.88
N PHE A 13 -3.12 19.68 27.18
CA PHE A 13 -4.16 18.94 27.91
C PHE A 13 -5.28 19.87 28.40
N ALA A 14 -5.59 20.92 27.64
CA ALA A 14 -6.76 21.73 27.93
C ALA A 14 -8.00 20.82 27.97
N PRO A 15 -8.88 20.93 28.99
CA PRO A 15 -10.03 20.07 29.11
C PRO A 15 -10.92 20.24 27.86
N VAL A 16 -11.06 19.16 27.10
CA VAL A 16 -11.99 19.11 25.97
C VAL A 16 -13.40 19.24 26.54
N VAL A 17 -14.08 20.35 26.24
CA VAL A 17 -15.50 20.52 26.56
C VAL A 17 -16.29 19.60 25.63
N VAL A 18 -16.66 18.43 26.12
CA VAL A 18 -17.50 17.48 25.38
C VAL A 18 -18.95 17.92 25.56
N THR A 19 -19.60 18.34 24.47
CA THR A 19 -21.04 18.64 24.49
C THR A 19 -21.85 17.35 24.71
N PRO A 20 -22.93 17.39 25.50
CA PRO A 20 -23.75 16.21 25.77
C PRO A 20 -24.33 15.67 24.45
N ARG A 21 -24.13 14.38 24.18
CA ARG A 21 -24.68 13.70 23.01
C ARG A 21 -25.86 12.81 23.42
N ARG A 22 -26.91 12.79 22.60
CA ARG A 22 -28.06 11.91 22.79
C ARG A 22 -27.68 10.50 22.34
N GLY A 23 -27.78 9.53 23.24
CA GLY A 23 -27.52 8.13 22.95
C GLY A 23 -28.60 7.50 22.04
N PRO A 24 -28.34 6.32 21.46
CA PRO A 24 -29.31 5.61 20.60
C PRO A 24 -30.63 5.26 21.31
N ASP A 25 -30.59 5.18 22.64
CA ASP A 25 -31.71 4.93 23.55
C ASP A 25 -32.47 6.20 23.98
N GLY A 26 -32.11 7.35 23.42
CA GLY A 26 -32.75 8.64 23.67
C GLY A 26 -32.33 9.34 24.97
N LYS A 27 -31.47 8.71 25.79
CA LYS A 27 -30.96 9.29 27.04
C LYS A 27 -29.81 10.27 26.76
N ILE A 28 -29.75 11.36 27.52
CA ILE A 28 -28.63 12.29 27.48
C ILE A 28 -27.50 11.69 28.32
N VAL A 29 -26.37 11.39 27.69
CA VAL A 29 -25.18 10.94 28.42
C VAL A 29 -24.41 12.19 28.83
N GLU A 30 -24.37 12.48 30.14
CA GLU A 30 -23.51 13.54 30.66
C GLU A 30 -22.05 13.19 30.40
N ALA A 31 -21.33 14.13 29.78
CA ALA A 31 -19.91 13.96 29.57
C ALA A 31 -19.18 14.01 30.91
N ARG A 32 -18.63 12.88 31.36
CA ARG A 32 -17.67 12.90 32.46
C ARG A 32 -16.41 13.62 31.97
N PRO A 33 -15.94 14.69 32.64
CA PRO A 33 -14.71 15.34 32.25
C PRO A 33 -13.57 14.33 32.33
N TYR A 34 -12.82 14.17 31.24
CA TYR A 34 -11.62 13.34 31.23
C TYR A 34 -10.60 13.98 32.19
N VAL A 35 -10.34 13.31 33.31
CA VAL A 35 -9.28 13.71 34.24
C VAL A 35 -8.01 12.99 33.82
N ALA A 36 -7.13 13.67 33.10
CA ALA A 36 -5.81 13.15 32.79
C ALA A 36 -5.05 12.92 34.12
N PRO A 37 -4.50 11.72 34.39
CA PRO A 37 -3.72 11.49 35.61
C PRO A 37 -2.54 12.47 35.65
N LEU A 38 -2.35 13.13 36.80
CA LEU A 38 -1.45 14.28 36.91
C LEU A 38 0.04 13.93 36.64
N SER A 39 0.42 12.67 36.82
CA SER A 39 1.64 12.10 36.28
C SER A 39 1.53 10.59 36.36
N ILE A 40 1.78 9.89 35.25
CA ILE A 40 2.22 8.50 35.33
C ILE A 40 3.53 8.54 36.13
N ALA A 41 3.70 7.72 37.17
CA ALA A 41 4.90 7.76 37.98
C ALA A 41 6.12 7.49 37.08
N GLU A 42 7.26 8.13 37.34
CA GLU A 42 8.49 7.90 36.56
C GLU A 42 8.91 6.41 36.57
N ALA A 43 8.58 5.71 37.67
CA ALA A 43 8.71 4.27 37.81
C ALA A 43 7.80 3.47 36.85
N ASP A 44 6.59 3.94 36.56
CA ASP A 44 5.70 3.31 35.58
C ASP A 44 6.19 3.54 34.15
N TYR A 45 6.82 4.69 33.88
CA TYR A 45 7.52 4.96 32.62
C TYR A 45 8.73 4.05 32.41
N LEU A 46 9.49 3.77 33.48
CA LEU A 46 10.70 2.94 33.42
C LEU A 46 10.41 1.44 33.49
N ALA A 47 9.34 1.03 34.16
CA ALA A 47 8.87 -0.37 34.20
C ALA A 47 8.36 -0.85 32.82
N ALA A 48 8.04 0.09 31.94
CA ALA A 48 7.89 -0.16 30.51
C ALA A 48 9.26 -0.25 29.81
N THR A 49 10.23 -0.99 30.36
CA THR A 49 11.24 -1.65 29.53
C THR A 49 10.50 -2.67 28.68
N ILE A 50 9.95 -2.18 27.58
CA ILE A 50 9.36 -3.01 26.55
C ILE A 50 10.51 -3.88 26.04
N ASP A 51 10.50 -5.16 26.41
CA ASP A 51 11.40 -6.14 25.85
C ASP A 51 11.29 -6.08 24.32
N ARG A 52 12.43 -5.86 23.66
CA ARG A 52 12.50 -5.73 22.20
C ARG A 52 11.92 -6.96 21.51
N GLU A 53 12.08 -8.14 22.13
CA GLU A 53 11.56 -9.40 21.61
C GLU A 53 10.03 -9.48 21.77
N ALA A 54 9.52 -9.13 22.95
CA ALA A 54 8.08 -9.02 23.20
C ALA A 54 7.40 -7.98 22.29
N LEU A 55 8.06 -6.84 22.02
CA LEU A 55 7.58 -5.83 21.08
C LEU A 55 7.56 -6.34 19.65
N ALA A 56 8.63 -6.99 19.20
CA ALA A 56 8.70 -7.54 17.86
C ALA A 56 7.61 -8.60 17.64
N LYS A 57 7.37 -9.47 18.64
CA LYS A 57 6.31 -10.48 18.61
C LYS A 57 4.92 -9.84 18.61
N ALA A 58 4.65 -8.91 19.51
CA ALA A 58 3.37 -8.21 19.58
C ALA A 58 3.10 -7.38 18.32
N MET A 59 4.12 -6.75 17.74
CA MET A 59 4.02 -6.06 16.45
C MET A 59 3.74 -7.03 15.31
N ALA A 60 4.39 -8.20 15.28
CA ALA A 60 4.14 -9.25 14.29
C ALA A 60 2.73 -9.85 14.40
N GLU A 61 2.17 -9.93 15.61
CA GLU A 61 0.81 -10.40 15.86
C GLU A 61 -0.26 -9.31 15.63
N ALA A 62 0.06 -8.03 15.91
CA ALA A 62 -0.86 -6.90 15.81
C ALA A 62 -0.94 -6.27 14.42
N LEU A 63 0.09 -6.44 13.58
CA LEU A 63 0.02 -6.04 12.18
C LEU A 63 -0.87 -7.05 11.44
N PRO A 64 -1.98 -6.62 10.81
CA PRO A 64 -2.68 -7.48 9.88
C PRO A 64 -1.66 -8.01 8.88
N GLN A 65 -1.69 -9.31 8.59
CA GLN A 65 -0.91 -9.93 7.51
C GLN A 65 -1.29 -9.38 6.11
N GLU A 66 -2.13 -8.34 6.02
CA GLU A 66 -2.15 -7.42 4.90
C GLU A 66 -0.89 -6.55 4.95
N ALA A 67 0.23 -7.15 4.54
CA ALA A 67 1.47 -6.44 4.32
C ALA A 67 1.20 -5.15 3.56
N LEU A 68 1.59 -4.01 4.14
CA LEU A 68 1.61 -2.74 3.43
C LEU A 68 2.23 -2.95 2.04
N PRO A 69 1.74 -2.26 0.99
CA PRO A 69 2.29 -2.41 -0.34
C PRO A 69 3.81 -2.25 -0.30
N SER A 70 4.53 -3.33 -0.63
CA SER A 70 6.00 -3.37 -0.58
C SER A 70 6.63 -2.35 -1.52
N HIS A 71 5.86 -1.89 -2.51
CA HIS A 71 6.28 -0.97 -3.56
C HIS A 71 5.20 0.09 -3.80
N ASP A 72 5.60 1.35 -3.95
CA ASP A 72 4.68 2.45 -4.29
C ASP A 72 4.15 2.28 -5.72
N GLY A 73 2.84 2.14 -5.86
CA GLY A 73 2.20 1.96 -7.16
C GLY A 73 2.43 3.12 -8.14
N ARG A 74 2.64 4.36 -7.67
CA ARG A 74 3.00 5.47 -8.58
C ARG A 74 4.42 5.30 -9.12
N ARG A 75 5.34 4.80 -8.31
CA ARG A 75 6.73 4.50 -8.71
C ARG A 75 6.75 3.39 -9.76
N ILE A 76 6.03 2.30 -9.55
CA ILE A 76 5.95 1.19 -10.53
C ILE A 76 5.52 1.69 -11.91
N VAL A 77 4.46 2.51 -12.00
CA VAL A 77 3.98 3.03 -13.28
C VAL A 77 5.02 3.93 -13.96
N ARG A 78 5.79 4.71 -13.18
CA ARG A 78 6.88 5.54 -13.71
C ARG A 78 8.02 4.66 -14.23
N VAL A 79 8.48 3.70 -13.44
CA VAL A 79 9.55 2.77 -13.84
C VAL A 79 9.19 2.04 -15.14
N VAL A 80 7.96 1.56 -15.27
CA VAL A 80 7.48 0.93 -16.52
C VAL A 80 7.45 1.93 -17.66
N SER A 81 7.03 3.18 -17.42
CA SER A 81 7.06 4.25 -18.43
C SER A 81 8.48 4.52 -18.92
N ASP A 82 9.45 4.60 -18.02
CA ASP A 82 10.84 4.92 -18.33
C ASP A 82 11.51 3.78 -19.13
N VAL A 83 11.32 2.53 -18.70
CA VAL A 83 11.87 1.35 -19.39
C VAL A 83 11.24 1.13 -20.76
N SER A 84 9.93 1.32 -20.88
CA SER A 84 9.21 1.02 -22.12
C SER A 84 9.23 2.15 -23.15
N GLY A 85 9.56 3.38 -22.74
CA GLY A 85 9.39 4.59 -23.54
C GLY A 85 7.91 4.96 -23.78
N VAL A 86 6.96 4.22 -23.21
CA VAL A 86 5.52 4.52 -23.31
C VAL A 86 5.13 5.44 -22.18
N SER A 87 4.58 6.62 -22.50
CA SER A 87 4.20 7.58 -21.47
C SER A 87 3.23 6.99 -20.43
N ALA A 88 3.39 7.39 -19.16
CA ALA A 88 2.47 6.99 -18.09
C ALA A 88 0.99 7.33 -18.40
N LEU A 89 0.74 8.40 -19.17
CA LEU A 89 -0.61 8.74 -19.63
C LEU A 89 -1.13 7.71 -20.63
N THR A 90 -0.30 7.23 -21.57
CA THR A 90 -0.66 6.18 -22.53
C THR A 90 -0.86 4.83 -21.84
N ILE A 91 -0.04 4.52 -20.82
CA ILE A 91 -0.20 3.32 -19.99
C ILE A 91 -1.58 3.33 -19.30
N ARG A 92 -1.97 4.45 -18.70
CA ARG A 92 -3.31 4.60 -18.07
C ARG A 92 -4.44 4.78 -19.09
N GLY A 93 -4.14 5.32 -20.25
CA GLY A 93 -5.10 5.71 -21.28
C GLY A 93 -5.72 4.53 -22.02
N PRO A 94 -6.68 4.79 -22.92
CA PRO A 94 -7.48 3.75 -23.58
C PRO A 94 -6.76 3.03 -24.73
N SER A 95 -5.57 3.49 -25.13
CA SER A 95 -4.86 2.96 -26.30
C SER A 95 -4.70 1.44 -26.27
N ARG A 96 -5.08 0.81 -27.40
CA ARG A 96 -5.00 -0.63 -27.64
C ARG A 96 -3.77 -1.03 -28.47
N ALA A 97 -2.86 -0.10 -28.73
CA ALA A 97 -1.59 -0.41 -29.41
C ALA A 97 -0.85 -1.51 -28.65
N VAL A 98 -0.19 -2.42 -29.39
CA VAL A 98 0.48 -3.59 -28.81
C VAL A 98 1.51 -3.18 -27.76
N THR A 99 2.29 -2.14 -28.03
CA THR A 99 3.30 -1.58 -27.13
C THR A 99 2.68 -1.01 -25.85
N ALA A 100 1.63 -0.20 -25.98
CA ALA A 100 0.88 0.35 -24.84
C ALA A 100 0.23 -0.74 -23.99
N SER A 101 -0.33 -1.77 -24.63
CA SER A 101 -0.93 -2.91 -23.97
C SER A 101 0.10 -3.74 -23.21
N LYS A 102 1.27 -4.02 -23.83
CA LYS A 102 2.39 -4.72 -23.19
C LYS A 102 2.87 -3.97 -21.94
N ALA A 103 3.16 -2.67 -22.07
CA ALA A 103 3.58 -1.84 -20.93
C ALA A 103 2.53 -1.84 -19.81
N ARG A 104 1.25 -1.72 -20.16
CA ARG A 104 0.15 -1.77 -19.18
C ARG A 104 0.06 -3.12 -18.46
N HIS A 105 0.17 -4.23 -19.18
CA HIS A 105 0.12 -5.56 -18.58
C HIS A 105 1.28 -5.77 -17.60
N ILE A 106 2.49 -5.31 -17.94
CA ILE A 106 3.65 -5.32 -17.05
C ILE A 106 3.36 -4.52 -15.78
N ALA A 107 2.86 -3.28 -15.91
CA ALA A 107 2.49 -2.46 -14.75
C ALA A 107 1.43 -3.14 -13.87
N CYS A 108 0.37 -3.71 -14.46
CA CYS A 108 -0.66 -4.43 -13.72
C CYS A 108 -0.08 -5.60 -12.91
N TRP A 109 0.79 -6.40 -13.54
CA TRP A 109 1.41 -7.55 -12.91
C TRP A 109 2.33 -7.13 -11.77
N MET A 110 3.20 -6.13 -11.98
CA MET A 110 4.11 -5.63 -10.94
C MET A 110 3.33 -5.06 -9.74
N LEU A 111 2.27 -4.27 -9.99
CA LEU A 111 1.41 -3.76 -8.91
C LEU A 111 0.78 -4.91 -8.11
N ASN A 112 0.29 -5.95 -8.77
CA ASN A 112 -0.36 -7.06 -8.07
C ASN A 112 0.63 -7.99 -7.35
N ARG A 113 1.74 -8.35 -8.00
CA ARG A 113 2.70 -9.35 -7.50
C ARG A 113 3.74 -8.75 -6.56
N LEU A 114 4.40 -7.67 -6.98
CA LEU A 114 5.41 -6.99 -6.17
C LEU A 114 4.74 -6.07 -5.15
N GLY A 115 3.86 -5.19 -5.63
CA GLY A 115 3.17 -4.21 -4.77
C GLY A 115 2.07 -4.79 -3.87
N ARG A 116 1.73 -6.08 -4.02
CA ARG A 116 0.64 -6.76 -3.27
C ARG A 116 -0.71 -6.03 -3.30
N TYR A 117 -0.95 -5.22 -4.34
CA TYR A 117 -2.20 -4.48 -4.49
C TYR A 117 -3.34 -5.41 -4.92
N SER A 118 -4.52 -5.24 -4.32
CA SER A 118 -5.76 -5.87 -4.78
C SER A 118 -6.11 -5.45 -6.22
N LEU A 119 -6.88 -6.27 -6.94
CA LEU A 119 -7.29 -5.97 -8.32
C LEU A 119 -7.96 -4.59 -8.47
N LYS A 120 -8.75 -4.17 -7.48
CA LYS A 120 -9.38 -2.84 -7.44
C LYS A 120 -8.36 -1.72 -7.24
N GLN A 121 -7.35 -1.92 -6.40
CA GLN A 121 -6.26 -0.95 -6.24
C GLN A 121 -5.45 -0.85 -7.54
N VAL A 122 -5.09 -1.97 -8.15
CA VAL A 122 -4.36 -1.99 -9.44
C VAL A 122 -5.12 -1.21 -10.51
N ALA A 123 -6.43 -1.46 -10.64
CA ALA A 123 -7.30 -0.74 -11.59
C ALA A 123 -7.17 0.78 -11.47
N ARG A 124 -7.20 1.33 -10.25
CA ARG A 124 -7.04 2.77 -9.99
C ARG A 124 -5.69 3.32 -10.47
N HIS A 125 -4.62 2.55 -10.33
CA HIS A 125 -3.29 2.96 -10.79
C HIS A 125 -3.15 2.97 -12.32
N VAL A 126 -3.93 2.14 -13.04
CA VAL A 126 -3.85 1.98 -14.50
C VAL A 126 -5.02 2.59 -15.26
N GLY A 127 -5.74 3.55 -14.65
CA GLY A 127 -6.80 4.33 -15.30
C GLY A 127 -8.21 3.75 -15.14
N ASP A 128 -8.55 3.28 -13.93
CA ASP A 128 -9.88 2.81 -13.52
C ASP A 128 -10.48 1.74 -14.44
N ARG A 129 -9.64 0.79 -14.86
CA ARG A 129 -10.04 -0.31 -15.74
C ARG A 129 -10.80 -1.41 -15.01
N ASP A 130 -11.61 -2.16 -15.74
CA ASP A 130 -12.28 -3.34 -15.20
C ASP A 130 -11.28 -4.32 -14.61
N HIS A 131 -11.57 -4.80 -13.39
CA HIS A 131 -10.72 -5.76 -12.68
C HIS A 131 -10.52 -7.06 -13.46
N THR A 132 -11.46 -7.44 -14.34
CA THR A 132 -11.29 -8.56 -15.29
C THR A 132 -10.18 -8.29 -16.30
N SER A 133 -10.05 -7.05 -16.80
CA SER A 133 -8.93 -6.64 -17.66
C SER A 133 -7.59 -6.74 -16.93
N ILE A 134 -7.58 -6.44 -15.63
CA ILE A 134 -6.37 -6.61 -14.79
C ILE A 134 -6.00 -8.09 -14.68
N ILE A 135 -6.98 -8.96 -14.41
CA ILE A 135 -6.77 -10.42 -14.38
C ILE A 135 -6.17 -10.92 -15.70
N HIS A 136 -6.74 -10.51 -16.83
CA HIS A 136 -6.22 -10.87 -18.15
C HIS A 136 -4.78 -10.39 -18.37
N GLY A 137 -4.46 -9.15 -17.95
CA GLY A 137 -3.11 -8.62 -18.03
C GLY A 137 -2.10 -9.39 -17.17
N CYS A 138 -2.44 -9.70 -15.92
CA CYS A 138 -1.57 -10.48 -15.03
C CYS A 138 -1.33 -11.89 -15.57
N ARG A 139 -2.40 -12.60 -15.96
CA ARG A 139 -2.30 -13.94 -16.56
C ARG A 139 -1.44 -13.95 -17.82
N ARG A 140 -1.51 -12.88 -18.61
CA ARG A 140 -0.70 -12.75 -19.81
C ARG A 140 0.79 -12.69 -19.50
N VAL A 141 1.17 -11.93 -18.48
CA VAL A 141 2.56 -11.83 -18.01
C VAL A 141 3.02 -13.14 -17.40
N ASP A 142 2.21 -13.77 -16.54
CA ASP A 142 2.50 -15.08 -15.94
C ASP A 142 2.78 -16.14 -17.02
N ALA A 143 1.99 -16.18 -18.10
CA ALA A 143 2.19 -17.10 -19.21
C ALA A 143 3.51 -16.84 -19.97
N VAL A 144 3.92 -15.58 -20.12
CA VAL A 144 5.21 -15.23 -20.73
C VAL A 144 6.37 -15.67 -19.85
N ILE A 145 6.28 -15.42 -18.55
CA ILE A 145 7.30 -15.81 -17.57
C ILE A 145 7.48 -17.34 -17.62
N ALA A 146 6.38 -18.09 -17.57
CA ALA A 146 6.42 -19.55 -17.63
C ALA A 146 7.01 -20.08 -18.93
N ALA A 147 6.54 -19.56 -20.08
CA ALA A 147 6.97 -20.05 -21.39
C ALA A 147 8.44 -19.77 -21.71
N LEU A 148 8.98 -18.67 -21.19
CA LEU A 148 10.37 -18.27 -21.41
C LEU A 148 11.29 -18.64 -20.23
N GLY A 149 10.77 -19.25 -19.16
CA GLY A 149 11.53 -19.56 -17.95
C GLY A 149 12.16 -18.32 -17.30
N LEU A 150 11.50 -17.16 -17.36
CA LEU A 150 12.08 -15.91 -16.88
C LEU A 150 12.14 -15.90 -15.35
N ILE A 151 13.26 -15.42 -14.82
CA ILE A 151 13.39 -15.07 -13.42
C ILE A 151 13.16 -13.56 -13.33
N VAL A 152 12.05 -13.17 -12.69
CA VAL A 152 11.71 -11.76 -12.49
C VAL A 152 12.20 -11.34 -11.10
N PRO A 153 13.16 -10.40 -11.00
CA PRO A 153 13.67 -9.94 -9.72
C PRO A 153 12.64 -9.09 -8.96
N GLU A 154 12.84 -8.91 -7.65
CA GLU A 154 11.96 -8.07 -6.82
C GLU A 154 12.21 -6.56 -7.04
N ASP A 155 13.41 -6.17 -7.50
CA ASP A 155 13.69 -4.78 -7.85
C ASP A 155 12.82 -4.31 -9.03
N GLU A 156 12.12 -3.20 -8.83
CA GLU A 156 11.13 -2.69 -9.81
C GLU A 156 11.76 -2.39 -11.18
N ALA A 157 12.95 -1.79 -11.21
CA ALA A 157 13.59 -1.37 -12.46
C ALA A 157 14.07 -2.58 -13.26
N LEU A 158 14.69 -3.55 -12.57
CA LEU A 158 15.13 -4.78 -13.20
C LEU A 158 13.93 -5.64 -13.64
N ALA A 159 12.88 -5.74 -12.84
CA ALA A 159 11.66 -6.47 -13.18
C ALA A 159 11.02 -5.91 -14.46
N ALA A 160 10.83 -4.60 -14.52
CA ALA A 160 10.30 -3.93 -15.71
C ALA A 160 11.20 -4.16 -16.93
N SER A 161 12.53 -4.06 -16.77
CA SER A 161 13.50 -4.26 -17.84
C SER A 161 13.47 -5.68 -18.41
N VAL A 162 13.47 -6.69 -17.54
CA VAL A 162 13.39 -8.11 -17.94
C VAL A 162 12.10 -8.39 -18.69
N LEU A 163 10.96 -7.99 -18.14
CA LEU A 163 9.66 -8.23 -18.74
C LEU A 163 9.45 -7.47 -20.06
N TRP A 164 10.03 -6.28 -20.17
CA TRP A 164 9.95 -5.47 -21.39
C TRP A 164 10.88 -6.00 -22.49
N ALA A 165 12.10 -6.40 -22.16
CA ALA A 165 13.07 -6.97 -23.09
C ALA A 165 12.62 -8.34 -23.63
N ALA A 166 11.82 -9.10 -22.86
CA ALA A 166 11.32 -10.40 -23.28
C ALA A 166 10.51 -10.32 -24.58
N SER A 167 10.78 -11.26 -25.48
CA SER A 167 10.03 -11.48 -26.72
C SER A 167 8.72 -12.21 -26.42
N TRP A 168 7.62 -11.47 -26.29
CA TRP A 168 6.32 -12.06 -25.92
C TRP A 168 5.74 -12.89 -27.09
N PRO A 169 5.68 -14.23 -27.00
CA PRO A 169 5.12 -15.08 -28.06
C PRO A 169 3.62 -14.82 -28.20
N ARG A 170 2.99 -15.13 -29.33
CA ARG A 170 1.53 -14.92 -29.44
C ARG A 170 0.83 -15.90 -28.51
N LEU A 171 -0.35 -15.51 -28.00
CA LEU A 171 -1.16 -16.38 -27.14
C LEU A 171 -1.47 -17.73 -27.77
N LYS A 172 -1.61 -17.79 -29.11
CA LYS A 172 -1.89 -19.03 -29.84
C LYS A 172 -0.69 -19.99 -29.90
N ASP A 173 0.51 -19.46 -29.71
CA ASP A 173 1.77 -20.22 -29.75
C ASP A 173 2.15 -20.75 -28.36
N LEU A 174 1.42 -20.31 -27.33
CA LEU A 174 1.53 -20.76 -25.96
C LEU A 174 0.51 -21.89 -25.75
N SER A 175 0.97 -23.13 -25.92
CA SER A 175 0.23 -24.33 -25.52
C SER A 175 0.12 -24.36 -23.99
N VAL A 176 -0.90 -23.69 -23.46
CA VAL A 176 -1.35 -23.80 -22.07
C VAL A 176 -2.50 -24.79 -22.00
#